data_AF-A0A7X7KMV5-F1
#
_entry.id   AF-A0A7X7KMV5-F1
#
_cell.length_a   1.000
_cell.length_b   1.000
_cell.length_c   1.000
_cell.angle_alpha   90.00
_cell.angle_beta   90.00
_cell.angle_gamma   90.00
#
_symmetry.space_group_name_H-M   'P 1'
#
loop_
_entity.id
_entity.type
_entity.pdbx_description
1 polymer ?
#
loop_
_entity_poly.entity_id
_entity_poly.type
_entity_poly.pdbx_seq_one_letter_code
_entity_poly.pdbx_strand_id
1 'polypeptide(L)'
;MKVDVRSLSRFACLTVLGLGLGTGCTSTKVGYADPLKAEPLTTQWEAGDLHQIAETMIDSLLTTPTVVDATTGRTPVLSVGKVKNKTMQHIDTESLTDTIRTRLLRSRRFQFVDRTTDDQVAEEFRVQQESGLVDPQKAVPVGQQYGAEYLLTANLSEIANTDGRTQDVFYKFTMNLRNLRTGLIEWAEEKELRKVSTRRRFGF
;
A
#
# COMPACT_ATOMS: atom_id res chain seq x y z
N MET A 1 57.94 -19.64 -70.91
CA MET A 1 58.54 -18.33 -70.56
C MET A 1 57.41 -17.45 -70.00
N LYS A 2 57.64 -16.87 -68.80
CA LYS A 2 56.87 -15.89 -67.99
C LYS A 2 55.51 -15.37 -68.54
N VAL A 3 54.39 -15.50 -67.80
CA VAL A 3 53.84 -14.55 -66.77
C VAL A 3 53.48 -13.19 -67.43
N ASP A 4 52.26 -12.62 -67.40
CA ASP A 4 51.42 -12.29 -66.22
C ASP A 4 49.98 -11.81 -66.59
N VAL A 5 49.20 -11.64 -65.51
CA VAL A 5 47.81 -11.18 -65.25
C VAL A 5 47.42 -9.77 -65.72
N ARG A 6 46.12 -9.54 -65.99
CA ARG A 6 45.25 -8.35 -65.69
C ARG A 6 43.92 -8.45 -66.49
N SER A 7 42.71 -8.03 -66.11
CA SER A 7 42.17 -7.30 -64.95
C SER A 7 40.62 -7.18 -65.02
N LEU A 8 40.00 -6.74 -63.91
CA LEU A 8 38.81 -5.86 -63.78
C LEU A 8 37.35 -6.38 -63.99
N SER A 9 36.55 -6.25 -62.93
CA SER A 9 35.38 -5.34 -62.79
C SER A 9 34.08 -5.98 -62.25
N ARG A 10 33.33 -5.17 -61.49
CA ARG A 10 32.20 -5.49 -60.61
C ARG A 10 30.83 -5.24 -61.29
N PHE A 11 29.79 -5.82 -60.67
CA PHE A 11 28.36 -5.41 -60.59
C PHE A 11 27.26 -6.19 -61.33
N ALA A 12 26.17 -6.36 -60.56
CA ALA A 12 24.75 -6.60 -60.91
C ALA A 12 24.25 -8.06 -60.96
N CYS A 13 23.68 -8.49 -59.83
CA CYS A 13 22.83 -9.69 -59.66
C CYS A 13 21.89 -9.37 -58.48
N LEU A 14 20.61 -9.72 -58.39
CA LEU A 14 19.51 -10.09 -59.27
C LEU A 14 18.33 -10.26 -58.28
N THR A 15 17.13 -9.84 -58.68
CA THR A 15 15.80 -10.38 -58.31
C THR A 15 15.26 -10.45 -56.86
N VAL A 16 14.00 -10.00 -56.79
CA VAL A 16 12.95 -10.09 -55.78
C VAL A 16 12.51 -11.53 -55.47
N LEU A 17 12.25 -11.85 -54.19
CA LEU A 17 11.24 -12.85 -53.79
C LEU A 17 10.80 -12.63 -52.33
N GLY A 18 9.48 -12.52 -52.10
CA GLY A 18 8.88 -12.10 -50.84
C GLY A 18 8.83 -13.18 -49.75
N LEU A 19 8.67 -12.71 -48.50
CA LEU A 19 8.21 -13.53 -47.38
C LEU A 19 7.24 -12.69 -46.52
N GLY A 20 6.03 -13.21 -46.34
CA GLY A 20 4.94 -12.53 -45.69
C GLY A 20 4.89 -12.66 -44.17
N LEU A 21 3.96 -11.89 -43.63
CA LEU A 21 3.15 -12.10 -42.42
C LEU A 21 3.89 -12.31 -41.10
N GLY A 22 3.68 -11.34 -40.19
CA GLY A 22 4.00 -11.49 -38.79
C GLY A 22 3.73 -10.21 -38.03
N THR A 23 2.46 -9.92 -37.78
CA THR A 23 1.99 -8.92 -36.83
C THR A 23 2.64 -9.12 -35.46
N GLY A 24 3.71 -8.36 -35.18
CA GLY A 24 4.27 -8.24 -33.85
C GLY A 24 3.49 -7.23 -33.02
N CYS A 25 2.20 -7.46 -32.81
CA CYS A 25 1.53 -6.86 -31.66
C CYS A 25 2.20 -7.49 -30.43
N THR A 26 3.15 -6.77 -29.84
CA THR A 26 3.60 -7.04 -28.48
C THR A 26 2.39 -6.82 -27.57
N SER A 27 1.55 -7.85 -27.44
CA SER A 27 0.54 -7.91 -26.41
C SER A 27 1.28 -7.79 -25.09
N THR A 28 1.07 -6.69 -24.38
CA THR A 28 1.35 -6.62 -22.96
C THR A 28 0.62 -7.80 -22.32
N LYS A 29 1.36 -8.88 -22.02
CA LYS A 29 0.83 -10.00 -21.26
C LYS A 29 0.61 -9.48 -19.86
N VAL A 30 -0.60 -9.00 -19.60
CA VAL A 30 -1.07 -8.68 -18.25
C VAL A 30 -1.32 -10.02 -17.58
N GLY A 31 -0.29 -10.51 -16.88
CA GLY A 31 -0.41 -11.67 -15.99
C GLY A 31 -0.85 -11.22 -14.61
N TYR A 32 -1.62 -12.06 -13.93
CA TYR A 32 -1.83 -11.91 -12.49
C TYR A 32 -0.48 -12.08 -11.79
N ALA A 33 0.08 -10.98 -11.29
CA ALA A 33 1.18 -11.01 -10.36
C ALA A 33 0.63 -11.28 -8.95
N ASP A 34 1.37 -12.03 -8.15
CA ASP A 34 1.07 -12.21 -6.73
C ASP A 34 1.21 -10.85 -6.03
N PRO A 35 0.16 -10.29 -5.40
CA PRO A 35 0.21 -8.98 -4.76
C PRO A 35 1.21 -8.90 -3.60
N LEU A 36 1.73 -10.04 -3.13
CA LEU A 36 2.74 -10.12 -2.08
C LEU A 36 4.18 -10.26 -2.60
N LYS A 37 4.39 -10.47 -3.91
CA LYS A 37 5.74 -10.53 -4.48
C LYS A 37 6.28 -9.13 -4.73
N ALA A 38 7.29 -8.75 -3.96
CA ALA A 38 8.13 -7.61 -4.26
C ALA A 38 9.04 -7.95 -5.46
N GLU A 39 8.86 -7.28 -6.60
CA GLU A 39 9.78 -7.33 -7.74
C GLU A 39 10.50 -5.98 -7.86
N PRO A 40 11.80 -5.89 -7.48
CA PRO A 40 12.51 -4.63 -7.41
C PRO A 40 12.88 -4.15 -8.82
N LEU A 41 11.92 -3.58 -9.53
CA LEU A 41 12.14 -3.00 -10.86
C LEU A 41 12.21 -1.46 -10.82
N THR A 42 11.86 -0.81 -9.69
CA THR A 42 11.97 0.64 -9.52
C THR A 42 12.19 1.06 -8.06
N THR A 43 12.62 2.31 -7.82
CA THR A 43 12.63 2.95 -6.48
C THR A 43 11.23 3.32 -5.98
N GLN A 44 10.18 3.08 -6.76
CA GLN A 44 8.80 3.35 -6.35
C GLN A 44 8.35 2.31 -5.31
N TRP A 45 7.39 2.70 -4.50
CA TRP A 45 6.77 1.79 -3.55
C TRP A 45 6.05 0.66 -4.27
N GLU A 46 6.31 -0.56 -3.83
CA GLU A 46 5.56 -1.73 -4.25
C GLU A 46 4.47 -2.01 -3.23
N ALA A 47 3.28 -2.40 -3.70
CA ALA A 47 2.14 -2.69 -2.82
C ALA A 47 2.49 -3.74 -1.76
N GLY A 48 3.31 -4.74 -2.11
CA GLY A 48 3.73 -5.81 -1.20
C GLY A 48 4.54 -5.33 0.02
N ASP A 49 5.44 -4.37 -0.17
CA ASP A 49 6.33 -3.89 0.92
C ASP A 49 5.53 -3.26 2.07
N LEU A 50 4.53 -2.44 1.74
CA LEU A 50 3.68 -1.77 2.74
C LEU A 50 2.80 -2.75 3.50
N HIS A 51 2.30 -3.77 2.80
CA HIS A 51 1.51 -4.82 3.42
C HIS A 51 2.36 -5.62 4.41
N GLN A 52 3.57 -6.04 4.02
CA GLN A 52 4.46 -6.79 4.90
C GLN A 52 4.89 -5.98 6.14
N ILE A 53 5.19 -4.69 5.95
CA ILE A 53 5.51 -3.78 7.07
C ILE A 53 4.31 -3.67 8.01
N ALA A 54 3.11 -3.42 7.50
CA ALA A 54 1.90 -3.32 8.32
C ALA A 54 1.62 -4.63 9.08
N GLU A 55 1.80 -5.79 8.45
CA GLU A 55 1.63 -7.09 9.09
C GLU A 55 2.57 -7.26 10.28
N THR A 56 3.86 -7.00 10.07
CA THR A 56 4.87 -7.09 11.13
C THR A 56 4.53 -6.20 12.32
N MET A 57 4.09 -4.98 12.05
CA MET A 57 3.73 -3.99 13.08
C MET A 57 2.48 -4.39 13.86
N ILE A 58 1.48 -4.96 13.18
CA ILE A 58 0.25 -5.47 13.82
C ILE A 58 0.57 -6.68 14.69
N ASP A 59 1.41 -7.59 14.22
CA ASP A 59 1.80 -8.77 15.00
C ASP A 59 2.53 -8.35 16.29
N SER A 60 3.40 -7.35 16.21
CA SER A 60 4.04 -6.76 17.40
C SER A 60 3.03 -6.10 18.35
N LEU A 61 2.08 -5.32 17.81
CA LEU A 61 1.00 -4.73 18.61
C LEU A 61 0.22 -5.82 19.36
N LEU A 62 -0.15 -6.90 18.68
CA LEU A 62 -0.97 -7.99 19.25
C LEU A 62 -0.21 -8.88 20.25
N THR A 63 1.12 -8.89 20.20
CA THR A 63 1.98 -9.66 21.12
C THR A 63 2.52 -8.84 22.28
N THR A 64 2.35 -7.52 22.25
CA THR A 64 2.78 -6.63 23.33
C THR A 64 2.03 -6.92 24.64
N PRO A 65 2.72 -7.17 25.77
CA PRO A 65 2.07 -7.55 27.04
C PRO A 65 0.95 -6.60 27.48
N THR A 66 1.19 -5.29 27.44
CA THR A 66 0.17 -4.28 27.80
C THR A 66 -1.10 -4.41 26.98
N VAL A 67 -0.96 -4.69 25.68
CA VAL A 67 -2.08 -4.86 24.75
C VAL A 67 -2.76 -6.20 24.97
N VAL A 68 -1.99 -7.27 25.21
CA VAL A 68 -2.52 -8.59 25.54
C VAL A 68 -3.36 -8.52 26.81
N ASP A 69 -2.85 -7.90 27.87
CA ASP A 69 -3.57 -7.73 29.13
C ASP A 69 -4.83 -6.90 28.95
N ALA A 70 -4.76 -5.81 28.17
CA ALA A 70 -5.90 -4.96 27.87
C ALA A 70 -7.01 -5.66 27.05
N THR A 71 -6.66 -6.70 26.29
CA THR A 71 -7.55 -7.46 25.40
C THR A 71 -7.89 -8.86 25.94
N THR A 72 -7.42 -9.20 27.14
CA THR A 72 -7.75 -10.47 27.79
C THR A 72 -9.06 -10.34 28.56
N GLY A 73 -10.03 -11.21 28.25
CA GLY A 73 -11.35 -11.22 28.89
C GLY A 73 -12.29 -10.08 28.46
N ARG A 74 -11.85 -9.18 27.57
CA ARG A 74 -12.68 -8.12 26.98
C ARG A 74 -12.15 -7.71 25.60
N THR A 75 -13.01 -7.15 24.76
CA THR A 75 -12.66 -6.66 23.42
C THR A 75 -12.82 -5.15 23.34
N PRO A 76 -11.78 -4.36 23.68
CA PRO A 76 -11.88 -2.91 23.70
C PRO A 76 -12.20 -2.32 22.32
N VAL A 77 -12.84 -1.15 22.31
CA VAL A 77 -13.19 -0.45 21.08
C VAL A 77 -12.00 0.36 20.56
N LEU A 78 -11.57 0.09 19.35
CA LEU A 78 -10.43 0.71 18.67
C LEU A 78 -10.93 1.58 17.51
N SER A 79 -10.42 2.80 17.43
CA SER A 79 -10.50 3.63 16.22
C SER A 79 -9.16 3.57 15.49
N VAL A 80 -9.21 3.32 14.19
CA VAL A 80 -8.03 3.34 13.31
C VAL A 80 -8.06 4.61 12.49
N GLY A 81 -7.12 5.51 12.73
CA GLY A 81 -6.95 6.71 11.93
C GLY A 81 -6.37 6.39 10.56
N LYS A 82 -6.74 7.18 9.54
CA LYS A 82 -6.14 7.09 8.20
C LYS A 82 -4.62 7.26 8.30
N VAL A 83 -3.88 6.40 7.61
CA VAL A 83 -2.42 6.49 7.53
C VAL A 83 -2.04 7.83 6.89
N LYS A 84 -1.22 8.62 7.58
CA LYS A 84 -0.76 9.93 7.06
C LYS A 84 0.40 9.72 6.09
N ASN A 85 0.20 10.15 4.84
CA ASN A 85 1.26 10.20 3.84
C ASN A 85 2.12 11.46 4.04
N LYS A 86 3.40 11.28 4.37
CA LYS A 86 4.44 12.32 4.43
C LYS A 86 5.57 12.05 3.43
N THR A 87 5.27 11.27 2.40
CA THR A 87 6.20 10.98 1.30
C THR A 87 5.98 11.98 0.17
N MET A 88 6.91 12.01 -0.78
CA MET A 88 6.75 12.83 -1.99
C MET A 88 5.92 12.11 -3.08
N GLN A 89 5.43 10.90 -2.78
CA GLN A 89 4.75 10.02 -3.72
C GLN A 89 3.26 9.92 -3.41
N HIS A 90 2.45 9.71 -4.44
CA HIS A 90 1.04 9.36 -4.28
C HIS A 90 0.93 7.88 -3.88
N ILE A 91 0.83 7.64 -2.58
CA ILE A 91 0.65 6.31 -2.00
C ILE A 91 -0.81 6.17 -1.59
N ASP A 92 -1.42 5.03 -1.95
CA ASP A 92 -2.76 4.66 -1.50
C ASP A 92 -2.73 4.27 -0.02
N THR A 93 -2.84 5.28 0.84
CA THR A 93 -2.90 5.10 2.29
C THR A 93 -4.24 4.59 2.78
N GLU A 94 -5.29 4.66 1.96
CA GLU A 94 -6.61 4.13 2.29
C GLU A 94 -6.60 2.61 2.27
N SER A 95 -6.09 2.01 1.18
CA SER A 95 -5.87 0.56 1.09
C SER A 95 -5.01 0.02 2.24
N LEU A 96 -3.97 0.76 2.63
CA LEU A 96 -3.13 0.39 3.78
C LEU A 96 -3.91 0.46 5.11
N THR A 97 -4.72 1.51 5.30
CA THR A 97 -5.56 1.65 6.50
C THR A 97 -6.57 0.51 6.59
N ASP A 98 -7.19 0.14 5.47
CA ASP A 98 -8.16 -0.96 5.39
C ASP A 98 -7.52 -2.32 5.67
N THR A 99 -6.29 -2.53 5.20
CA THR A 99 -5.52 -3.74 5.52
C THR A 99 -5.26 -3.84 7.02
N ILE A 100 -4.82 -2.76 7.66
CA ILE A 100 -4.58 -2.70 9.11
C ILE A 100 -5.87 -3.00 9.87
N ARG A 101 -6.97 -2.33 9.51
CA ARG A 101 -8.29 -2.50 10.10
C ARG A 101 -8.78 -3.95 9.96
N THR A 102 -8.70 -4.51 8.76
CA THR A 102 -9.15 -5.88 8.47
C THR A 102 -8.38 -6.91 9.29
N ARG A 103 -7.05 -6.77 9.39
CA ARG A 103 -6.20 -7.68 10.17
C ARG A 103 -6.50 -7.61 11.65
N LEU A 104 -6.61 -6.41 12.22
CA LEU A 104 -6.94 -6.25 13.63
C LEU A 104 -8.37 -6.74 13.95
N LEU A 105 -9.34 -6.55 13.04
CA LEU A 105 -10.68 -7.14 13.18
C LEU A 105 -10.62 -8.67 13.18
N ARG A 106 -9.84 -9.28 12.29
CA ARG A 106 -9.64 -10.74 12.23
C ARG A 106 -8.96 -11.31 13.47
N SER A 107 -8.17 -10.52 14.18
CA SER A 107 -7.56 -10.94 15.45
C SER A 107 -8.58 -11.20 16.57
N ARG A 108 -9.80 -10.66 16.45
CA ARG A 108 -10.87 -10.67 17.47
C ARG A 108 -10.46 -10.08 18.83
N ARG A 109 -9.35 -9.35 18.89
CA ARG A 109 -8.87 -8.68 20.12
C ARG A 109 -9.51 -7.31 20.32
N PHE A 110 -10.00 -6.69 19.24
CA PHE A 110 -10.59 -5.36 19.25
C PHE A 110 -11.95 -5.35 18.55
N GLN A 111 -12.84 -4.47 19.01
CA GLN A 111 -14.00 -4.01 18.25
C GLN A 111 -13.63 -2.70 17.56
N PHE A 112 -14.32 -2.34 16.48
CA PHE A 112 -13.99 -1.15 15.71
C PHE A 112 -15.16 -0.20 15.64
N VAL A 113 -14.86 1.08 15.80
CA VAL A 113 -15.74 2.15 15.30
C VAL A 113 -15.21 2.56 13.95
N ASP A 114 -16.04 2.44 12.93
CA ASP A 114 -15.70 3.01 11.64
C ASP A 114 -16.09 4.49 11.62
N ARG A 115 -15.13 5.32 11.22
CA ARG A 115 -15.29 6.77 11.02
C ARG A 115 -15.19 7.17 9.56
N THR A 116 -14.88 6.21 8.67
CA THR A 116 -14.79 6.48 7.23
C THR A 116 -16.15 6.64 6.57
N THR A 117 -17.22 6.20 7.24
CA THR A 117 -18.59 6.26 6.72
C THR A 117 -19.52 7.13 7.56
N ASP A 118 -18.98 8.05 8.37
CA ASP A 118 -19.78 8.88 9.29
C ASP A 118 -20.87 9.66 8.53
N ASP A 119 -20.57 10.16 7.33
CA ASP A 119 -21.54 10.92 6.50
C ASP A 119 -22.71 10.04 6.04
N GLN A 120 -22.46 8.81 5.59
CA GLN A 120 -23.53 7.89 5.20
C GLN A 120 -24.36 7.44 6.40
N VAL A 121 -23.69 7.23 7.54
CA VAL A 121 -24.37 6.87 8.79
C VAL A 121 -25.26 8.02 9.28
N ALA A 122 -24.78 9.26 9.19
CA ALA A 122 -25.58 10.44 9.54
C ALA A 122 -26.81 10.59 8.64
N GLU A 123 -26.66 10.37 7.33
CA GLU A 123 -27.79 10.39 6.40
C GLU A 123 -28.80 9.27 6.69
N GLU A 124 -28.34 8.06 7.00
CA GLU A 124 -29.22 6.95 7.41
C GLU A 124 -30.01 7.30 8.68
N PHE A 125 -29.36 7.90 9.69
CA PHE A 125 -30.08 8.39 10.88
C PHE A 125 -31.13 9.43 10.53
N ARG A 126 -30.83 10.35 9.60
CA ARG A 126 -31.79 11.35 9.13
C ARG A 126 -32.97 10.69 8.43
N VAL A 127 -32.72 9.70 7.57
CA VAL A 127 -33.78 8.92 6.91
C VAL A 127 -34.66 8.21 7.94
N GLN A 128 -34.07 7.55 8.95
CA GLN A 128 -34.84 6.85 9.98
C GLN A 128 -35.74 7.79 10.81
N GLN A 129 -35.30 9.03 11.04
CA GLN A 129 -36.03 9.99 11.88
C GLN A 129 -37.04 10.84 11.12
N GLU A 130 -36.72 11.24 9.88
CA GLU A 130 -37.46 12.31 9.19
C GLU A 130 -38.16 11.86 7.90
N SER A 131 -37.78 10.73 7.31
CA SER A 131 -38.31 10.34 5.99
C SER A 131 -39.78 9.91 6.00
N GLY A 132 -40.30 9.52 7.17
CA GLY A 132 -41.61 8.87 7.29
C GLY A 132 -41.67 7.46 6.67
N LEU A 133 -40.53 6.91 6.20
CA LEU A 133 -40.44 5.59 5.58
C LEU A 133 -40.09 4.48 6.57
N VAL A 134 -39.61 4.83 7.77
CA VAL A 134 -39.12 3.89 8.78
C VAL A 134 -40.10 3.80 9.95
N ASP A 135 -40.33 2.58 10.43
CA ASP A 135 -41.11 2.29 11.64
C ASP A 135 -40.43 2.92 12.88
N PRO A 136 -41.06 3.93 13.54
CA PRO A 136 -40.43 4.63 14.65
C PRO A 136 -40.10 3.75 15.86
N GLN A 137 -40.79 2.61 16.04
CA GLN A 137 -40.47 1.67 17.13
C GLN A 137 -39.22 0.84 16.85
N LYS A 138 -38.77 0.79 15.60
CA LYS A 138 -37.57 0.07 15.15
C LYS A 138 -36.43 0.99 14.76
N ALA A 139 -36.65 2.30 14.75
CA ALA A 139 -35.63 3.29 14.48
C ALA A 139 -34.53 3.24 15.55
N VAL A 140 -33.27 3.33 15.12
CA VAL A 140 -32.13 3.31 16.04
C VAL A 140 -32.00 4.68 16.70
N PRO A 141 -31.96 4.77 18.05
CA PRO A 141 -31.77 6.05 18.72
C PRO A 141 -30.39 6.65 18.44
N VAL A 142 -30.36 7.96 18.20
CA VAL A 142 -29.10 8.72 18.06
C VAL A 142 -28.32 8.71 19.38
N GLY A 143 -26.99 8.66 19.29
CA GLY A 143 -26.09 8.74 20.44
C GLY A 143 -25.80 7.42 21.15
N GLN A 144 -26.27 6.28 20.62
CA GLN A 144 -26.01 4.94 21.18
C GLN A 144 -24.73 4.29 20.63
N GLN A 145 -24.00 4.96 19.75
CA GLN A 145 -22.74 4.42 19.20
C GLN A 145 -21.65 4.35 20.28
N TYR A 146 -20.89 3.26 20.27
CA TYR A 146 -19.75 3.12 21.17
C TYR A 146 -18.68 4.20 20.90
N GLY A 147 -18.09 4.72 21.97
CA GLY A 147 -16.89 5.54 21.88
C GLY A 147 -15.64 4.66 21.70
N ALA A 148 -14.63 5.17 21.00
CA ALA A 148 -13.33 4.51 20.96
C ALA A 148 -12.65 4.61 22.33
N GLU A 149 -12.10 3.49 22.81
CA GLU A 149 -11.23 3.43 23.99
C GLU A 149 -9.77 3.64 23.60
N TYR A 150 -9.39 3.18 22.42
CA TYR A 150 -8.06 3.32 21.86
C TYR A 150 -8.09 4.01 20.50
N LEU A 151 -7.01 4.72 20.18
CA LEU A 151 -6.76 5.30 18.87
C LEU A 151 -5.43 4.77 18.34
N LEU A 152 -5.49 4.06 17.21
CA LEU A 152 -4.32 3.67 16.44
C LEU A 152 -4.06 4.73 15.37
N THR A 153 -2.86 5.29 15.39
CA THR A 153 -2.39 6.25 14.38
C THR A 153 -1.18 5.71 13.66
N ALA A 154 -1.06 6.02 12.37
CA ALA A 154 0.03 5.58 11.54
C ALA A 154 0.50 6.72 10.62
N ASN A 155 1.79 6.76 10.33
CA ASN A 155 2.34 7.69 9.36
C ASN A 155 3.51 7.09 8.60
N LEU A 156 3.59 7.43 7.31
CA LEU A 156 4.62 6.99 6.38
C LEU A 156 5.42 8.20 5.93
N SER A 157 6.72 8.22 6.26
CA SER A 157 7.63 9.32 5.95
C SER A 157 8.72 8.89 4.98
N GLU A 158 9.19 9.82 4.15
CA GLU A 158 10.28 9.62 3.18
C GLU A 158 11.40 10.63 3.44
N ILE A 159 12.65 10.16 3.36
CA ILE A 159 13.85 10.98 3.28
C ILE A 159 14.61 10.51 2.04
N ALA A 160 14.57 11.31 0.99
CA ALA A 160 15.23 11.00 -0.28
C ALA A 160 16.49 11.86 -0.46
N ASN A 161 17.61 11.21 -0.74
CA ASN A 161 18.86 11.83 -1.14
C ASN A 161 19.20 11.43 -2.58
N THR A 162 19.62 12.41 -3.38
CA THR A 162 20.08 12.16 -4.75
C THR A 162 21.51 12.67 -4.88
N ASP A 163 22.42 11.77 -5.23
CA ASP A 163 23.82 12.11 -5.54
C ASP A 163 24.16 11.62 -6.94
N GLY A 164 24.26 12.56 -7.88
CA GLY A 164 24.53 12.30 -9.29
C GLY A 164 23.52 11.36 -9.95
N ARG A 165 23.87 10.07 -10.05
CA ARG A 165 23.02 9.01 -10.65
C ARG A 165 22.45 8.02 -9.64
N THR A 166 22.82 8.17 -8.38
CA THR A 166 22.38 7.32 -7.28
C THR A 166 21.27 8.03 -6.53
N GLN A 167 20.13 7.36 -6.44
CA GLN A 167 19.02 7.77 -5.62
C GLN A 167 18.98 6.85 -4.40
N ASP A 168 19.07 7.43 -3.21
CA ASP A 168 18.98 6.75 -1.92
C ASP A 168 17.72 7.24 -1.23
N VAL A 169 16.74 6.35 -1.07
CA VAL A 169 15.45 6.67 -0.49
C VAL A 169 15.26 5.88 0.78
N PHE A 170 15.09 6.59 1.87
CA PHE A 170 14.81 6.05 3.18
C PHE A 170 13.33 6.28 3.52
N TYR A 171 12.67 5.22 3.96
CA TYR A 171 11.29 5.25 4.38
C TYR A 171 11.16 4.83 5.83
N LYS A 172 10.25 5.51 6.53
CA LYS A 172 9.91 5.19 7.92
C LYS A 172 8.41 5.11 8.10
N PHE A 173 7.95 3.96 8.56
CA PHE A 173 6.57 3.74 8.97
C PHE A 173 6.48 3.70 10.48
N THR A 174 5.70 4.60 11.07
CA THR A 174 5.55 4.71 12.53
C THR A 174 4.08 4.50 12.88
N MET A 175 3.81 3.62 13.85
CA MET A 175 2.47 3.37 14.39
C MET A 175 2.45 3.56 15.91
N ASN A 176 1.37 4.15 16.42
CA ASN A 176 1.16 4.39 17.84
C ASN A 176 -0.26 4.03 18.26
N LEU A 177 -0.39 3.26 19.34
CA LEU A 177 -1.63 2.96 20.04
C LEU A 177 -1.76 3.85 21.27
N ARG A 178 -2.76 4.73 21.28
CA ARG A 178 -3.05 5.62 22.40
C ARG A 178 -4.32 5.18 23.11
N ASN A 179 -4.27 5.13 24.44
CA ASN A 179 -5.46 5.01 25.27
C ASN A 179 -6.15 6.38 25.40
N LEU A 180 -7.40 6.48 24.98
CA LEU A 180 -8.14 7.74 24.96
C LEU A 180 -8.64 8.17 26.34
N ARG A 181 -8.73 7.25 27.31
CA ARG A 181 -9.10 7.55 28.69
C ARG A 181 -7.94 8.18 29.46
N THR A 182 -6.75 7.60 29.33
CA THR A 182 -5.56 8.05 30.08
C THR A 182 -4.70 9.04 29.31
N GLY A 183 -4.84 9.10 27.98
CA GLY A 183 -4.00 9.89 27.09
C GLY A 183 -2.63 9.28 26.81
N LEU A 184 -2.31 8.12 27.39
CA LEU A 184 -1.01 7.47 27.28
C LEU A 184 -0.84 6.72 25.95
N ILE A 185 0.39 6.70 25.44
CA ILE A 185 0.78 5.80 24.36
C ILE A 185 1.19 4.48 25.01
N GLU A 186 0.41 3.42 24.78
CA GLU A 186 0.62 2.11 25.40
C GLU A 186 1.43 1.17 24.50
N TRP A 187 1.49 1.48 23.21
CA TRP A 187 2.37 0.81 22.26
C TRP A 187 2.77 1.77 21.15
N ALA A 188 4.03 1.68 20.73
CA ALA A 188 4.55 2.41 19.59
C ALA A 188 5.69 1.60 18.95
N GLU A 189 5.74 1.59 17.63
CA GLU A 189 6.83 0.96 16.90
C GLU A 189 7.10 1.73 15.61
N GLU A 190 8.32 1.55 15.11
CA GLU A 190 8.77 2.08 13.84
C GLU A 190 9.42 0.98 13.01
N LYS A 191 9.16 0.99 11.70
CA LYS A 191 9.84 0.14 10.74
C LYS A 191 10.47 0.98 9.64
N GLU A 192 11.70 0.64 9.32
CA GLU A 192 12.51 1.35 8.35
C GLU A 192 12.76 0.49 7.11
N LEU A 193 12.78 1.14 5.95
CA LEU A 193 13.14 0.53 4.67
C LEU A 193 14.04 1.49 3.90
N ARG A 194 15.19 1.02 3.43
CA ARG A 194 16.09 1.80 2.58
C ARG A 194 16.18 1.16 1.20
N LYS A 195 15.90 1.95 0.17
CA LYS A 195 16.02 1.57 -1.24
C LYS A 195 17.10 2.42 -1.91
N VAL A 196 18.07 1.77 -2.55
CA VAL A 196 19.11 2.44 -3.33
C VAL A 196 18.96 2.04 -4.79
N SER A 197 18.86 3.02 -5.69
CA SER A 197 18.84 2.81 -7.14
C SER A 197 19.96 3.59 -7.81
N THR A 198 20.64 2.95 -8.76
CA THR A 198 21.65 3.58 -9.59
C THR A 198 21.22 3.51 -11.04
N ARG A 199 21.04 4.67 -11.69
CA ARG A 199 20.72 4.70 -13.13
C ARG A 199 21.91 4.16 -13.93
N ARG A 200 21.73 3.02 -14.61
CA ARG A 200 22.72 2.49 -15.58
C ARG A 200 22.81 3.42 -16.79
N ARG A 201 24.03 3.61 -17.32
CA ARG A 201 24.21 4.24 -18.64
C ARG A 201 23.69 3.26 -19.69
N PHE A 202 22.75 3.68 -20.53
CA PHE A 202 22.46 2.99 -21.78
C PHE A 202 23.74 3.02 -22.63
N GLY A 203 24.33 1.85 -22.85
CA GLY A 203 25.26 1.60 -23.94
C GLY A 203 24.49 0.91 -25.06
N PHE A 204 24.67 1.38 -26.28
CA PHE A 204 24.26 0.70 -27.52
C PHE A 204 25.02 -0.63 -27.67
#